data_AF-A0AAD5HXE7-F1
#
_entry.id   AF-A0AAD5HXE7-F1
#
_cell.length_a   1.000
_cell.length_b   1.000
_cell.length_c   1.000
_cell.angle_alpha   90.00
_cell.angle_beta   90.00
_cell.angle_gamma   90.00
#
_symmetry.space_group_name_H-M   'P 1'
#
loop_
_entity.id
_entity.type
_entity.pdbx_description
1 polymer ?
#
loop_
_entity_poly.entity_id
_entity_poly.type
_entity_poly.pdbx_seq_one_letter_code
_entity_poly.pdbx_strand_id
1 'polypeptide(L)'
;MGMTNHLFAEPEPGVIAHSATSAALVTNTRFSDQRVWMTSIIAPVIASMVTAHERWPDSTAPNKAAFNAAFNTDPRMYEYIAKQPDVYKLFGRVMDAIATSPKSDLKHLVGGFDWAGPGKANVVDVSNIGRSCVKLAEAFPDLSFIIQDIPRVVEECAKVIKENNEANIANRIQLEEYNFFQKQPIIGADVYLLRQIFHNWDFENSVKILKNTVQFMGQNSHVLIMDFAVSEPGTVSSVNERVLRSRDLGMIFMLVIDAVLG
;
A
#
# COMPACT_ATOMS: atom_id res chain seq x y z
N MET A 1 -23.61 18.68 -14.90
CA MET A 1 -22.82 17.51 -15.40
C MET A 1 -23.07 16.20 -14.64
N GLY A 2 -23.83 16.16 -13.53
CA GLY A 2 -24.06 14.91 -12.79
C GLY A 2 -24.81 13.83 -13.59
N MET A 3 -25.90 14.20 -14.28
CA MET A 3 -26.71 13.24 -15.04
C MET A 3 -25.99 12.70 -16.29
N THR A 4 -25.28 13.58 -17.01
CA THR A 4 -24.52 13.22 -18.22
C THR A 4 -23.29 12.34 -17.95
N ASN A 5 -22.88 12.19 -16.69
CA ASN A 5 -21.83 11.28 -16.25
C ASN A 5 -22.41 10.07 -15.49
N HIS A 6 -23.71 9.82 -15.60
CA HIS A 6 -24.43 8.73 -14.91
C HIS A 6 -24.30 8.77 -13.38
N LEU A 7 -24.01 9.94 -12.80
CA LEU A 7 -23.99 10.09 -11.35
C LEU A 7 -25.42 10.16 -10.80
N PHE A 8 -26.33 10.85 -11.47
CA PHE A 8 -27.76 10.88 -11.14
C PHE A 8 -28.59 10.53 -12.37
N ALA A 9 -29.90 10.32 -12.20
CA ALA A 9 -30.84 10.12 -13.29
C ALA A 9 -32.03 11.09 -13.14
N GLU A 10 -32.66 11.42 -14.27
CA GLU A 10 -33.93 12.14 -14.32
C GLU A 10 -34.96 11.25 -15.02
N PRO A 11 -35.64 10.34 -14.28
CA PRO A 11 -36.60 9.41 -14.86
C PRO A 11 -37.84 10.11 -15.43
N GLU A 12 -38.20 11.27 -14.87
CA GLU A 12 -39.29 12.11 -15.32
C GLU A 12 -38.83 13.59 -15.33
N PRO A 13 -39.33 14.44 -16.24
CA PRO A 13 -38.95 15.85 -16.29
C PRO A 13 -39.14 16.55 -14.94
N GLY A 14 -38.05 17.10 -14.41
CA GLY A 14 -38.00 17.79 -13.12
C GLY A 14 -37.80 16.89 -11.89
N VAL A 15 -37.72 15.56 -12.06
CA VAL A 15 -37.55 14.61 -10.95
C VAL A 15 -36.14 14.03 -10.98
N ILE A 16 -35.32 14.33 -9.96
CA ILE A 16 -33.97 13.78 -9.84
C ILE A 16 -34.00 12.55 -8.95
N ALA A 17 -33.43 11.45 -9.44
CA ALA A 17 -33.28 10.20 -8.71
C ALA A 17 -31.81 9.76 -8.62
N HIS A 18 -31.52 8.93 -7.62
CA HIS A 18 -30.21 8.28 -7.51
C HIS A 18 -29.99 7.32 -8.69
N SER A 19 -28.79 7.38 -9.28
CA SER A 19 -28.22 6.22 -9.97
C SER A 19 -27.62 5.23 -8.96
N ALA A 20 -27.23 4.04 -9.41
CA ALA A 20 -26.44 3.10 -8.60
C ALA A 20 -25.15 3.74 -8.03
N THR A 21 -24.47 4.58 -8.82
CA THR A 21 -23.23 5.26 -8.40
C THR A 21 -23.48 6.28 -7.30
N SER A 22 -24.48 7.14 -7.45
CA SER A 22 -24.82 8.11 -6.40
C SER A 22 -25.43 7.47 -5.16
N ALA A 23 -26.20 6.38 -5.31
CA ALA A 23 -26.67 5.61 -4.17
C ALA A 23 -25.48 5.03 -3.38
N ALA A 24 -24.47 4.51 -4.07
CA ALA A 24 -23.25 4.00 -3.43
C ALA A 24 -22.49 5.09 -2.65
N LEU A 25 -22.55 6.37 -3.05
CA LEU A 25 -21.95 7.46 -2.27
C LEU A 25 -22.65 7.68 -0.91
N VAL A 26 -23.91 7.27 -0.78
CA VAL A 26 -24.68 7.39 0.47
C VAL A 26 -24.58 6.10 1.29
N THR A 27 -24.64 4.95 0.63
CA THR A 27 -24.76 3.65 1.32
C THR A 27 -23.42 2.97 1.59
N ASN A 28 -22.34 3.35 0.91
CA ASN A 28 -21.03 2.74 1.07
C ASN A 28 -20.02 3.77 1.59
N THR A 29 -19.81 3.77 2.91
CA THR A 29 -18.90 4.69 3.60
C THR A 29 -17.47 4.62 3.08
N ARG A 30 -16.98 3.43 2.71
CA ARG A 30 -15.62 3.28 2.14
C ARG A 30 -15.51 3.98 0.78
N PHE A 31 -16.55 3.87 -0.04
CA PHE A 31 -16.60 4.55 -1.33
C PHE A 31 -16.71 6.06 -1.14
N SER A 32 -17.56 6.55 -0.23
CA SER A 32 -17.69 7.98 0.05
C SER A 32 -16.42 8.59 0.63
N ASP A 33 -15.79 7.94 1.62
CA ASP A 33 -14.53 8.40 2.23
C ASP A 33 -13.42 8.52 1.17
N GLN A 34 -13.30 7.54 0.27
CA GLN A 34 -12.33 7.61 -0.83
C GLN A 34 -12.62 8.81 -1.76
N ARG A 35 -13.88 9.18 -1.98
CA ARG A 35 -14.22 10.35 -2.81
C ARG A 35 -13.88 11.65 -2.10
N VAL A 36 -14.21 11.77 -0.81
CA VAL A 36 -13.81 12.93 0.02
C VAL A 36 -12.30 13.10 0.00
N TRP A 37 -11.54 12.01 0.21
CA TRP A 37 -10.07 12.05 0.12
C TRP A 37 -9.58 12.50 -1.26
N MET A 38 -10.16 11.95 -2.33
CA MET A 38 -9.78 12.32 -3.70
C MET A 38 -10.06 13.80 -3.99
N THR A 39 -11.19 14.34 -3.55
CA THR A 39 -11.57 15.73 -3.84
C THR A 39 -10.91 16.75 -2.91
N SER A 40 -10.72 16.40 -1.64
CA SER A 40 -10.23 17.34 -0.62
C SER A 40 -8.72 17.34 -0.46
N ILE A 41 -8.06 16.22 -0.77
CA ILE A 41 -6.60 16.08 -0.63
C ILE A 41 -5.94 15.90 -1.99
N ILE A 42 -6.32 14.85 -2.72
CA ILE A 42 -5.57 14.46 -3.93
C ILE A 42 -5.74 15.47 -5.07
N ALA A 43 -6.94 15.97 -5.32
CA ALA A 43 -7.16 16.93 -6.41
C ALA A 43 -6.35 18.24 -6.26
N PRO A 44 -6.30 18.91 -5.08
CA PRO A 44 -5.40 20.03 -4.85
C PRO A 44 -3.92 19.69 -5.06
N VAL A 45 -3.50 18.50 -4.65
CA VAL A 45 -2.12 18.02 -4.79
C VAL A 45 -1.75 17.87 -6.27
N ILE A 46 -2.60 17.19 -7.05
CA ILE A 46 -2.41 17.04 -8.50
C ILE A 46 -2.36 18.41 -9.18
N ALA A 47 -3.28 19.33 -8.81
CA ALA A 47 -3.31 20.68 -9.37
C ALA A 47 -2.04 21.50 -9.06
N SER A 48 -1.28 21.11 -8.03
CA SER A 48 -0.07 21.83 -7.59
C SER A 48 1.23 21.19 -8.08
N MET A 49 1.18 20.16 -8.93
CA MET A 49 2.37 19.46 -9.41
C MET A 49 3.31 20.38 -10.21
N VAL A 50 2.78 21.19 -11.12
CA VAL A 50 3.57 22.16 -11.90
C VAL A 50 4.25 23.15 -10.96
N THR A 51 3.50 23.73 -10.03
CA THR A 51 4.03 24.66 -9.01
C THR A 51 5.14 24.04 -8.18
N ALA A 52 5.00 22.77 -7.79
CA ALA A 52 6.03 22.07 -7.03
C ALA A 52 7.31 21.85 -7.84
N HIS A 53 7.18 21.46 -9.12
CA HIS A 53 8.32 21.27 -10.00
C HIS A 53 9.05 22.59 -10.30
N GLU A 54 8.32 23.70 -10.46
CA GLU A 54 8.93 25.04 -10.61
C GLU A 54 9.62 25.51 -9.32
N ARG A 55 9.03 25.24 -8.15
CA ARG A 55 9.55 25.68 -6.85
C ARG A 55 10.73 24.85 -6.36
N TRP A 56 10.71 23.55 -6.65
CA TRP A 56 11.72 22.58 -6.22
C TRP A 56 12.09 21.64 -7.38
N PRO A 57 12.87 22.13 -8.36
CA PRO A 57 13.32 21.30 -9.48
C PRO A 57 14.10 20.09 -8.98
N ASP A 58 13.79 18.92 -9.54
CA ASP A 58 14.45 17.63 -9.29
C ASP A 58 14.58 17.25 -7.80
N SER A 59 13.73 17.81 -6.94
CA SER A 59 13.85 17.55 -5.52
C SER A 59 13.40 16.14 -5.18
N THR A 60 14.22 15.43 -4.43
CA THR A 60 13.93 14.12 -3.82
C THR A 60 13.47 14.23 -2.35
N ALA A 61 13.32 15.45 -1.84
CA ALA A 61 13.06 15.67 -0.42
C ALA A 61 11.57 15.42 -0.09
N PRO A 62 11.25 14.61 0.95
CA PRO A 62 9.88 14.21 1.27
C PRO A 62 8.99 15.37 1.77
N ASN A 63 9.56 16.56 1.95
CA ASN A 63 8.86 17.79 2.30
C ASN A 63 8.90 18.88 1.21
N LYS A 64 9.31 18.52 0.00
CA LYS A 64 9.33 19.41 -1.18
C LYS A 64 8.50 18.79 -2.30
N ALA A 65 7.30 18.31 -1.96
CA ALA A 65 6.39 17.62 -2.88
C ALA A 65 5.23 18.52 -3.33
N ALA A 66 4.46 18.04 -4.31
CA ALA A 66 3.19 18.67 -4.70
C ALA A 66 2.22 18.86 -3.53
N PHE A 67 2.28 17.97 -2.53
CA PHE A 67 1.56 18.13 -1.27
C PHE A 67 1.93 19.42 -0.53
N ASN A 68 3.22 19.71 -0.40
CA ASN A 68 3.73 20.90 0.28
C ASN A 68 3.35 22.18 -0.46
N ALA A 69 3.32 22.15 -1.80
CA ALA A 69 2.84 23.26 -2.61
C ALA A 69 1.32 23.47 -2.43
N ALA A 70 0.52 22.40 -2.47
CA ALA A 70 -0.94 22.48 -2.38
C ALA A 70 -1.45 23.00 -1.03
N PHE A 71 -0.83 22.56 0.06
CA PHE A 71 -1.23 22.92 1.42
C PHE A 71 -0.36 24.02 2.05
N ASN A 72 0.56 24.60 1.27
CA ASN A 72 1.54 25.59 1.69
C ASN A 72 2.18 25.24 3.05
N THR A 73 2.80 24.06 3.11
CA THR A 73 3.32 23.49 4.35
C THR A 73 4.73 22.95 4.18
N ASP A 74 5.52 22.95 5.26
CA ASP A 74 6.88 22.42 5.32
C ASP A 74 7.02 21.02 5.96
N PRO A 75 6.17 20.54 6.89
CA PRO A 75 6.24 19.14 7.33
C PRO A 75 5.97 18.13 6.21
N ARG A 76 6.38 16.87 6.45
CA ARG A 76 6.00 15.74 5.59
C ARG A 76 4.49 15.54 5.62
N MET A 77 3.92 14.94 4.57
CA MET A 77 2.48 14.69 4.46
C MET A 77 1.89 14.07 5.73
N TYR A 78 2.50 13.00 6.24
CA TYR A 78 2.02 12.29 7.43
C TYR A 78 2.04 13.15 8.69
N GLU A 79 3.07 13.97 8.87
CA GLU A 79 3.21 14.87 10.02
C GLU A 79 2.17 15.99 9.97
N TYR A 80 1.85 16.48 8.77
CA TYR A 80 0.79 17.47 8.55
C TYR A 80 -0.60 16.87 8.82
N ILE A 81 -0.88 15.68 8.30
CA ILE A 81 -2.16 14.98 8.50
C ILE A 81 -2.36 14.62 9.96
N ALA A 82 -1.31 14.17 10.67
CA ALA A 82 -1.39 13.80 12.08
C ALA A 82 -1.82 14.97 13.00
N LYS A 83 -1.59 16.22 12.58
CA LYS A 83 -2.04 17.43 13.30
C LYS A 83 -3.52 17.75 13.08
N GLN A 84 -4.19 17.06 12.16
CA GLN A 84 -5.60 17.28 11.80
C GLN A 84 -6.43 16.03 12.11
N PRO A 85 -7.10 15.98 13.28
CA PRO A 85 -7.75 14.75 13.74
C PRO A 85 -8.75 14.14 12.75
N ASP A 86 -9.54 14.97 12.07
CA ASP A 86 -10.55 14.49 11.13
C ASP A 86 -9.94 13.97 9.83
N VAL A 87 -8.91 14.64 9.32
CA VAL A 87 -8.16 14.19 8.13
C VAL A 87 -7.37 12.93 8.44
N TYR A 88 -6.78 12.82 9.63
CA TYR A 88 -6.09 11.61 10.07
C TYR A 88 -7.02 10.40 10.15
N LYS A 89 -8.22 10.58 10.74
CA LYS A 89 -9.25 9.53 10.79
C LYS A 89 -9.71 9.14 9.39
N LEU A 90 -9.96 10.12 8.51
CA LEU A 90 -10.32 9.86 7.12
C LEU A 90 -9.23 9.08 6.39
N PHE A 91 -7.97 9.50 6.53
CA PHE A 91 -6.81 8.83 5.94
C PHE A 91 -6.74 7.37 6.38
N GLY A 92 -6.88 7.08 7.68
CA GLY A 92 -6.92 5.72 8.19
C GLY A 92 -8.01 4.85 7.56
N ARG A 93 -9.25 5.37 7.43
CA ARG A 93 -10.35 4.65 6.78
C ARG A 93 -10.12 4.42 5.29
N VAL A 94 -9.54 5.40 4.59
CA VAL A 94 -9.20 5.28 3.17
C VAL A 94 -8.10 4.25 2.94
N MET A 95 -7.08 4.22 3.81
CA MET A 95 -6.02 3.21 3.76
C MET A 95 -6.58 1.80 4.01
N ASP A 96 -7.50 1.64 4.97
CA ASP A 96 -8.19 0.35 5.19
C ASP A 96 -9.01 -0.07 3.95
N ALA A 97 -9.72 0.86 3.33
CA ALA A 97 -10.48 0.59 2.10
C ALA A 97 -9.59 0.18 0.92
N ILE A 98 -8.40 0.78 0.79
CA ILE A 98 -7.42 0.41 -0.23
C ILE A 98 -6.82 -0.98 0.05
N ALA A 99 -6.45 -1.24 1.30
CA ALA A 99 -5.89 -2.52 1.73
C ALA A 99 -6.87 -3.69 1.54
N THR A 100 -8.16 -3.44 1.73
CA THR A 100 -9.24 -4.44 1.57
C THR A 100 -9.89 -4.43 0.19
N SER A 101 -9.35 -3.67 -0.76
CA SER A 101 -9.89 -3.64 -2.13
C SER A 101 -9.68 -4.98 -2.85
N PRO A 102 -10.55 -5.37 -3.81
CA PRO A 102 -10.40 -6.63 -4.55
C PRO A 102 -9.06 -6.80 -5.27
N LYS A 103 -8.40 -5.69 -5.63
CA LYS A 103 -7.08 -5.69 -6.28
C LYS A 103 -5.91 -5.87 -5.30
N SER A 104 -6.12 -5.59 -4.02
CA SER A 104 -5.10 -5.71 -2.95
C SER A 104 -5.35 -6.90 -2.03
N ASP A 105 -6.41 -7.66 -2.30
CA ASP A 105 -6.88 -8.80 -1.52
C ASP A 105 -5.77 -9.85 -1.32
N LEU A 106 -5.63 -10.34 -0.09
CA LEU A 106 -4.63 -11.34 0.29
C LEU A 106 -4.84 -12.70 -0.38
N LYS A 107 -6.01 -12.97 -0.98
CA LYS A 107 -6.18 -14.18 -1.81
C LYS A 107 -5.18 -14.26 -2.96
N HIS A 108 -4.75 -13.11 -3.49
CA HIS A 108 -3.73 -13.05 -4.54
C HIS A 108 -2.34 -13.41 -4.02
N LEU A 109 -2.06 -13.18 -2.73
CA LEU A 109 -0.85 -13.65 -2.07
C LEU A 109 -0.93 -15.17 -1.85
N VAL A 110 -2.05 -15.66 -1.31
CA VAL A 110 -2.27 -17.09 -1.02
C VAL A 110 -2.18 -17.94 -2.30
N GLY A 111 -2.74 -17.47 -3.42
CA GLY A 111 -2.72 -18.18 -4.70
C GLY A 111 -1.58 -17.79 -5.64
N GLY A 112 -0.73 -16.82 -5.27
CA GLY A 112 0.29 -16.24 -6.16
C GLY A 112 1.65 -16.93 -6.11
N PHE A 113 1.85 -17.86 -5.17
CA PHE A 113 3.09 -18.61 -4.98
C PHE A 113 2.76 -20.03 -4.51
N ASP A 114 3.62 -21.00 -4.84
CA ASP A 114 3.48 -22.37 -4.36
C ASP A 114 3.99 -22.48 -2.91
N TRP A 115 3.15 -22.03 -1.97
CA TRP A 115 3.45 -22.07 -0.54
C TRP A 115 3.53 -23.48 0.04
N ALA A 116 2.98 -24.49 -0.65
CA ALA A 116 2.99 -25.87 -0.20
C ALA A 116 4.24 -26.63 -0.66
N GLY A 117 4.82 -26.27 -1.81
CA GLY A 117 6.01 -26.90 -2.39
C GLY A 117 7.21 -27.03 -1.43
N PRO A 118 7.55 -26.00 -0.64
CA PRO A 118 8.62 -26.09 0.37
C PRO A 118 8.33 -27.05 1.54
N GLY A 119 7.08 -27.48 1.74
CA GLY A 119 6.67 -28.26 2.91
C GLY A 119 6.74 -27.44 4.20
N LYS A 120 7.49 -27.95 5.19
CA LYS A 120 7.78 -27.19 6.41
C LYS A 120 8.80 -26.11 6.13
N ALA A 121 8.37 -24.86 6.19
CA ALA A 121 9.18 -23.73 5.76
C ALA A 121 9.00 -22.51 6.67
N ASN A 122 10.07 -21.73 6.81
CA ASN A 122 10.08 -20.49 7.54
C ASN A 122 10.02 -19.29 6.59
N VAL A 123 9.06 -18.40 6.83
CA VAL A 123 8.80 -17.20 6.05
C VAL A 123 9.20 -15.97 6.87
N VAL A 124 10.16 -15.20 6.36
CA VAL A 124 10.47 -13.87 6.89
C VAL A 124 9.59 -12.87 6.15
N ASP A 125 8.60 -12.32 6.83
CA ASP A 125 7.71 -11.29 6.30
C ASP A 125 8.22 -9.91 6.71
N VAL A 126 8.90 -9.25 5.79
CA VAL A 126 9.25 -7.83 5.91
C VAL A 126 8.08 -7.08 5.27
N SER A 127 6.97 -6.97 5.99
CA SER A 127 5.80 -6.24 5.52
C SER A 127 5.03 -5.63 6.70
N ASN A 128 3.78 -5.26 6.45
CA ASN A 128 2.93 -4.43 7.30
C ASN A 128 2.47 -5.20 8.57
N ILE A 129 1.32 -4.84 9.16
CA ILE A 129 0.79 -5.29 10.46
C ILE A 129 0.43 -6.80 10.60
N GLY A 130 1.06 -7.71 9.87
CA GLY A 130 0.96 -9.16 10.06
C GLY A 130 -0.27 -9.86 9.47
N ARG A 131 -1.19 -9.13 8.82
CA ARG A 131 -2.38 -9.71 8.16
C ARG A 131 -2.01 -10.75 7.09
N SER A 132 -0.91 -10.53 6.36
CA SER A 132 -0.37 -11.46 5.37
C SER A 132 -0.03 -12.81 6.00
N CYS A 133 0.77 -12.79 7.08
CA CYS A 133 1.16 -13.99 7.82
C CYS A 133 -0.04 -14.70 8.43
N VAL A 134 -1.01 -13.99 9.01
CA VAL A 134 -2.24 -14.62 9.52
C VAL A 134 -2.95 -15.39 8.41
N LYS A 135 -3.16 -14.76 7.24
CA LYS A 135 -3.84 -15.41 6.12
C LYS A 135 -3.08 -16.61 5.55
N LEU A 136 -1.76 -16.51 5.46
CA LEU A 136 -0.92 -17.63 5.03
C LEU A 136 -0.89 -18.75 6.08
N ALA A 137 -0.84 -18.41 7.36
CA ALA A 137 -0.86 -19.37 8.45
C ALA A 137 -2.18 -20.16 8.48
N GLU A 138 -3.32 -19.51 8.25
CA GLU A 138 -4.62 -20.18 8.11
C GLU A 138 -4.64 -21.18 6.95
N ALA A 139 -4.06 -20.80 5.80
CA ALA A 139 -4.08 -21.61 4.59
C ALA A 139 -3.03 -22.74 4.59
N PHE A 140 -1.89 -22.53 5.25
CA PHE A 140 -0.73 -23.42 5.21
C PHE A 140 -0.21 -23.70 6.64
N PRO A 141 -0.62 -24.82 7.26
CA PRO A 141 -0.24 -25.17 8.63
C PRO A 141 1.25 -25.45 8.83
N ASP A 142 1.97 -25.85 7.79
CA ASP A 142 3.39 -26.20 7.83
C ASP A 142 4.32 -24.98 7.76
N LEU A 143 3.79 -23.77 7.57
CA LEU A 143 4.58 -22.53 7.57
C LEU A 143 4.76 -21.96 8.99
N SER A 144 5.97 -21.51 9.29
CA SER A 144 6.28 -20.61 10.40
C SER A 144 6.68 -19.24 9.88
N PHE A 145 6.50 -18.20 10.69
CA PHE A 145 6.68 -16.82 10.27
C PHE A 145 7.52 -16.03 11.27
N ILE A 146 8.35 -15.14 10.73
CA ILE A 146 9.02 -14.07 11.47
C ILE A 146 8.61 -12.77 10.79
N ILE A 147 7.82 -11.95 11.48
CA ILE A 147 7.41 -10.63 10.98
C ILE A 147 8.42 -9.60 11.46
N GLN A 148 8.94 -8.83 10.51
CA GLN A 148 10.00 -7.85 10.71
C GLN A 148 9.54 -6.45 10.29
N ASP A 149 9.51 -5.51 11.23
CA ASP A 149 9.21 -4.10 10.96
C ASP A 149 9.81 -3.21 12.07
N ILE A 150 9.65 -1.88 11.98
CA ILE A 150 10.06 -0.93 13.01
C ILE A 150 9.23 -1.10 14.30
N PRO A 151 9.73 -0.65 15.48
CA PRO A 151 9.13 -0.96 16.79
C PRO A 151 7.63 -0.70 16.88
N ARG A 152 7.18 0.46 16.39
CA ARG A 152 5.76 0.84 16.41
C ARG A 152 4.87 -0.14 15.63
N VAL A 153 5.33 -0.64 14.49
CA VAL A 153 4.54 -1.56 13.66
C VAL A 153 4.52 -2.95 14.27
N VAL A 154 5.63 -3.39 14.87
CA VAL A 154 5.69 -4.64 15.64
C VAL A 154 4.65 -4.67 16.78
N GLU A 155 4.47 -3.56 17.49
CA GLU A 155 3.40 -3.44 18.51
C GLU A 155 1.99 -3.61 17.91
N GLU A 156 1.76 -3.10 16.71
CA GLU A 156 0.49 -3.26 15.99
C GLU A 156 0.30 -4.70 15.48
N CYS A 157 1.36 -5.36 14.98
CA CYS A 157 1.35 -6.77 14.61
C CYS A 157 0.92 -7.66 15.78
N ALA A 158 1.44 -7.41 16.98
CA ALA A 158 1.10 -8.18 18.18
C ALA A 158 -0.40 -8.12 18.49
N LYS A 159 -1.05 -6.97 18.27
CA LYS A 159 -2.51 -6.82 18.43
C LYS A 159 -3.26 -7.62 17.39
N VAL A 160 -2.88 -7.50 16.12
CA VAL A 160 -3.51 -8.24 15.01
C VAL A 160 -3.41 -9.75 15.22
N ILE A 161 -2.23 -10.27 15.59
CA ILE A 161 -2.03 -11.70 15.82
C ILE A 161 -2.88 -12.17 17.01
N LYS A 162 -2.93 -11.41 18.10
CA LYS A 162 -3.74 -11.74 19.27
C LYS A 162 -5.24 -11.80 18.93
N GLU A 163 -5.72 -10.86 18.12
CA GLU A 163 -7.12 -10.81 17.66
C GLU A 163 -7.47 -11.97 16.73
N ASN A 164 -6.50 -12.53 16.02
CA ASN A 164 -6.68 -13.59 15.02
C ASN A 164 -6.01 -14.92 15.44
N ASN A 165 -5.86 -15.18 16.74
CA ASN A 165 -5.18 -16.37 17.26
C ASN A 165 -6.05 -17.64 17.25
N GLU A 166 -6.94 -17.77 16.27
CA GLU A 166 -7.66 -19.03 16.05
C GLU A 166 -6.65 -20.14 15.71
N ALA A 167 -6.93 -21.38 16.11
CA ALA A 167 -6.06 -22.54 15.88
C ALA A 167 -4.59 -22.41 16.37
N ASN A 168 -4.33 -21.55 17.36
CA ASN A 168 -2.99 -21.28 17.89
C ASN A 168 -1.98 -20.78 16.85
N ILE A 169 -2.44 -20.02 15.84
CA ILE A 169 -1.59 -19.40 14.81
C ILE A 169 -0.44 -18.59 15.43
N ALA A 170 -0.66 -17.91 16.55
CA ALA A 170 0.37 -17.12 17.23
C ALA A 170 1.61 -17.95 17.62
N ASN A 171 1.46 -19.25 17.87
CA ASN A 171 2.61 -20.12 18.19
C ASN A 171 3.57 -20.31 17.01
N ARG A 172 3.14 -19.98 15.79
CA ARG A 172 3.94 -20.06 14.56
C ARG A 172 4.44 -18.70 14.10
N ILE A 173 4.13 -17.61 14.80
CA ILE A 173 4.50 -16.25 14.40
C ILE A 173 5.40 -15.65 15.47
N GLN A 174 6.60 -15.26 15.06
CA GLN A 174 7.53 -14.47 15.85
C GLN A 174 7.54 -13.03 15.33
N LEU A 175 7.78 -12.09 16.22
CA LEU A 175 7.89 -10.67 15.91
C LEU A 175 9.31 -10.21 16.21
N GLU A 176 9.92 -9.48 15.27
CA GLU A 176 11.27 -8.95 15.40
C GLU A 176 11.32 -7.49 14.93
N GLU A 177 11.95 -6.64 15.72
CA GLU A 177 12.23 -5.27 15.30
C GLU A 177 13.35 -5.29 14.26
N TYR A 178 13.09 -4.72 13.09
CA TYR A 178 14.07 -4.72 12.01
C TYR A 178 13.96 -3.48 11.14
N ASN A 179 15.13 -2.99 10.72
CA ASN A 179 15.26 -1.96 9.71
C ASN A 179 15.89 -2.60 8.47
N PHE A 180 15.14 -2.67 7.37
CA PHE A 180 15.58 -3.27 6.11
C PHE A 180 16.78 -2.56 5.43
N PHE A 181 17.17 -1.38 5.90
CA PHE A 181 18.43 -0.74 5.50
C PHE A 181 19.65 -1.31 6.23
N GLN A 182 19.45 -2.14 7.24
CA GLN A 182 20.47 -2.90 7.94
C GLN A 182 20.55 -4.33 7.38
N LYS A 183 21.66 -5.01 7.66
CA LYS A 183 21.86 -6.42 7.32
C LYS A 183 20.72 -7.28 7.88
N GLN A 184 20.16 -8.16 7.04
CA GLN A 184 19.11 -9.11 7.45
C GLN A 184 19.63 -10.07 8.54
N PRO A 185 19.01 -10.09 9.74
CA PRO A 185 19.46 -10.94 10.85
C PRO A 185 19.11 -12.42 10.65
N ILE A 186 18.04 -12.74 9.91
CA ILE A 186 17.61 -14.12 9.68
C ILE A 186 18.33 -14.69 8.45
N ILE A 187 19.18 -15.68 8.69
CA ILE A 187 19.99 -16.32 7.65
C ILE A 187 19.30 -17.60 7.19
N GLY A 188 19.14 -17.76 5.88
CA GLY A 188 18.70 -19.01 5.28
C GLY A 188 17.22 -19.33 5.44
N ALA A 189 16.33 -18.33 5.63
CA ALA A 189 14.89 -18.58 5.61
C ALA A 189 14.43 -19.05 4.23
N ASP A 190 13.41 -19.91 4.17
CA ASP A 190 12.94 -20.50 2.91
C ASP A 190 12.30 -19.45 1.99
N VAL A 191 11.59 -18.48 2.57
CA VAL A 191 10.97 -17.37 1.82
C VAL A 191 11.20 -16.05 2.56
N TYR A 192 11.67 -15.03 1.84
CA TYR A 192 11.67 -13.63 2.27
C TYR A 192 10.56 -12.90 1.50
N LEU A 193 9.46 -12.56 2.18
CA LEU A 193 8.34 -11.82 1.62
C LEU A 193 8.54 -10.31 1.81
N LEU A 194 8.63 -9.59 0.68
CA LEU A 194 8.73 -8.13 0.62
C LEU A 194 7.46 -7.60 -0.07
N ARG A 195 6.43 -7.29 0.72
CA ARG A 195 5.13 -6.86 0.19
C ARG A 195 4.93 -5.37 0.37
N GLN A 196 4.63 -4.67 -0.71
CA GLN A 196 4.29 -3.24 -0.69
C GLN A 196 5.40 -2.35 -0.08
N ILE A 197 6.65 -2.67 -0.42
CA ILE A 197 7.83 -1.92 0.04
C ILE A 197 8.38 -1.04 -1.08
N PHE A 198 8.69 -1.63 -2.24
CA PHE A 198 9.53 -0.99 -3.24
C PHE A 198 8.86 0.20 -3.92
N HIS A 199 7.53 0.24 -3.98
CA HIS A 199 6.83 1.44 -4.46
C HIS A 199 7.05 2.69 -3.59
N ASN A 200 7.66 2.59 -2.41
CA ASN A 200 7.97 3.74 -1.54
C ASN A 200 9.41 4.25 -1.71
N TRP A 201 10.25 3.54 -2.47
CA TRP A 201 11.69 3.77 -2.51
C TRP A 201 12.18 3.95 -3.94
N ASP A 202 13.17 4.80 -4.11
CA ASP A 202 13.90 4.92 -5.37
C ASP A 202 14.70 3.65 -5.71
N PHE A 203 15.34 3.67 -6.89
CA PHE A 203 16.13 2.55 -7.38
C PHE A 203 17.31 2.21 -6.45
N GLU A 204 18.06 3.21 -5.97
CA GLU A 204 19.26 3.00 -5.16
C GLU A 204 18.92 2.36 -3.80
N ASN A 205 17.88 2.89 -3.14
CA ASN A 205 17.36 2.38 -1.89
C ASN A 205 16.71 1.01 -2.08
N SER A 206 15.98 0.78 -3.17
CA SER A 206 15.43 -0.53 -3.52
C SER A 206 16.53 -1.58 -3.69
N VAL A 207 17.61 -1.24 -4.41
CA VAL A 207 18.79 -2.11 -4.56
C VAL A 207 19.44 -2.39 -3.21
N LYS A 208 19.56 -1.39 -2.33
CA LYS A 208 20.13 -1.56 -0.98
C LYS A 208 19.30 -2.51 -0.13
N ILE A 209 17.98 -2.33 -0.10
CA ILE A 209 17.03 -3.20 0.62
C ILE A 209 17.15 -4.64 0.13
N LEU A 210 17.14 -4.83 -1.20
CA LEU A 210 17.21 -6.16 -1.78
C LEU A 210 18.56 -6.83 -1.51
N LYS A 211 19.68 -6.09 -1.61
CA LYS A 211 21.02 -6.60 -1.26
C LYS A 211 21.11 -7.05 0.19
N ASN A 212 20.55 -6.28 1.12
CA ASN A 212 20.53 -6.63 2.54
C ASN A 212 19.75 -7.91 2.84
N THR A 213 18.84 -8.33 1.94
CA THR A 213 18.10 -9.59 2.04
C THR A 213 18.83 -10.73 1.33
N VAL A 214 19.18 -10.53 0.06
CA VAL A 214 19.75 -11.57 -0.82
C VAL A 214 21.07 -12.11 -0.30
N GLN A 215 21.90 -11.27 0.35
CA GLN A 215 23.18 -11.70 0.91
C GLN A 215 23.07 -12.75 2.04
N PHE A 216 21.90 -12.90 2.65
CA PHE A 216 21.67 -13.81 3.78
C PHE A 216 20.71 -14.94 3.45
N MET A 217 20.37 -15.09 2.17
CA MET A 217 19.58 -16.22 1.67
C MET A 217 20.38 -17.53 1.70
N GLY A 218 19.65 -18.62 1.89
CA GLY A 218 20.14 -19.98 1.68
C GLY A 218 20.06 -20.37 0.21
N GLN A 219 20.68 -21.49 -0.15
CA GLN A 219 20.76 -21.99 -1.52
C GLN A 219 19.39 -22.21 -2.18
N ASN A 220 18.37 -22.53 -1.38
CA ASN A 220 17.01 -22.82 -1.83
C ASN A 220 15.99 -21.74 -1.41
N SER A 221 16.48 -20.62 -0.85
CA SER A 221 15.62 -19.53 -0.42
C SER A 221 15.00 -18.82 -1.62
N HIS A 222 13.81 -18.28 -1.43
CA HIS A 222 13.12 -17.44 -2.41
C HIS A 222 12.95 -16.01 -1.87
N VAL A 223 13.09 -15.01 -2.73
CA VAL A 223 12.58 -13.65 -2.44
C VAL A 223 11.28 -13.48 -3.19
N LEU A 224 10.20 -13.26 -2.44
CA LEU A 224 8.88 -12.99 -3.02
C LEU A 224 8.59 -11.49 -2.89
N ILE A 225 8.55 -10.80 -4.02
CA ILE A 225 8.18 -9.39 -4.09
C ILE A 225 6.72 -9.29 -4.53
N MET A 226 5.88 -8.70 -3.68
CA MET A 226 4.48 -8.45 -4.01
C MET A 226 4.22 -6.95 -4.01
N ASP A 227 4.27 -6.35 -5.20
CA ASP A 227 4.05 -4.93 -5.41
C ASP A 227 3.25 -4.66 -6.69
N PHE A 228 2.87 -3.39 -6.91
CA PHE A 228 2.21 -2.98 -8.14
C PHE A 228 3.22 -2.90 -9.28
N ALA A 229 3.07 -3.78 -10.26
CA ALA A 229 3.79 -3.68 -11.52
C ALA A 229 2.98 -2.82 -12.51
N VAL A 230 3.58 -1.75 -13.00
CA VAL A 230 2.99 -0.91 -14.03
C VAL A 230 3.30 -1.53 -15.39
N SER A 231 2.25 -1.91 -16.13
CA SER A 231 2.41 -2.50 -17.46
C SER A 231 2.84 -1.45 -18.50
N GLU A 232 3.51 -1.90 -19.55
CA GLU A 232 3.85 -1.07 -20.71
C GLU A 232 2.58 -0.43 -21.30
N PRO A 233 2.67 0.82 -21.81
CA PRO A 233 1.50 1.52 -22.34
C PRO A 233 0.74 0.71 -23.39
N GLY A 234 -0.59 0.63 -23.25
CA GLY A 234 -1.45 -0.09 -24.20
C GLY A 234 -1.41 -1.62 -24.14
N THR A 235 -0.66 -2.23 -23.21
CA THR A 235 -0.59 -3.71 -23.08
C THR A 235 -1.72 -4.31 -22.24
N VAL A 236 -2.47 -3.47 -21.53
CA VAL A 236 -3.67 -3.86 -20.76
C VAL A 236 -4.84 -2.97 -21.14
N SER A 237 -6.05 -3.34 -20.70
CA SER A 237 -7.24 -2.51 -20.96
C SER A 237 -7.06 -1.11 -20.40
N SER A 238 -7.59 -0.10 -21.11
CA SER A 238 -7.49 1.31 -20.71
C SER A 238 -8.03 1.59 -19.31
N VAL A 239 -8.99 0.77 -18.83
CA VAL A 239 -9.51 0.83 -17.46
C VAL A 239 -8.47 0.38 -16.45
N ASN A 240 -7.75 -0.73 -16.71
CA ASN A 240 -6.71 -1.22 -15.81
C ASN A 240 -5.48 -0.33 -15.84
N GLU A 241 -5.06 0.12 -17.03
CA GLU A 241 -3.96 1.05 -17.19
C GLU A 241 -4.20 2.34 -16.41
N ARG A 242 -5.40 2.93 -16.53
CA ARG A 242 -5.79 4.12 -15.74
C ARG A 242 -5.63 3.90 -14.24
N VAL A 243 -6.04 2.75 -13.72
CA VAL A 243 -5.94 2.44 -12.28
C VAL A 243 -4.48 2.31 -11.85
N LEU A 244 -3.64 1.61 -12.62
CA LEU A 244 -2.22 1.44 -12.32
C LEU A 244 -1.48 2.79 -12.33
N ARG A 245 -1.68 3.58 -13.39
CA ARG A 245 -1.05 4.90 -13.54
C ARG A 245 -1.56 5.92 -12.51
N SER A 246 -2.84 5.85 -12.12
CA SER A 246 -3.36 6.71 -11.05
C SER A 246 -2.73 6.40 -9.69
N ARG A 247 -2.40 5.12 -9.43
CA ARG A 247 -1.68 4.72 -8.22
C ARG A 247 -0.22 5.17 -8.27
N ASP A 248 0.44 4.98 -9.41
CA ASP A 248 1.84 5.38 -9.64
C ASP A 248 2.02 6.90 -9.45
N LEU A 249 1.20 7.72 -10.13
CA LEU A 249 1.15 9.16 -9.90
C LEU A 249 0.82 9.48 -8.44
N GLY A 250 -0.15 8.75 -7.88
CA GLY A 250 -0.50 8.73 -6.45
C GLY A 250 0.71 8.74 -5.54
N MET A 251 1.61 7.80 -5.80
CA MET A 251 2.83 7.64 -5.05
C MET A 251 3.76 8.84 -5.26
N ILE A 252 4.05 9.22 -6.50
CA ILE A 252 4.97 10.34 -6.86
C ILE A 252 4.62 11.67 -6.19
N PHE A 253 3.32 12.01 -6.08
CA PHE A 253 2.94 13.31 -5.52
C PHE A 253 2.73 13.31 -4.00
N MET A 254 2.51 12.13 -3.37
CA MET A 254 2.36 11.98 -1.92
C MET A 254 3.70 11.71 -1.22
N LEU A 255 4.57 10.95 -1.88
CA LEU A 255 5.93 10.63 -1.47
C LEU A 255 6.82 10.98 -2.65
N VAL A 256 7.82 11.82 -2.44
CA VAL A 256 8.81 12.01 -3.48
C VAL A 256 9.54 10.69 -3.66
N ILE A 257 9.12 9.93 -4.66
CA ILE A 257 9.78 8.74 -5.17
C ILE A 257 10.46 9.20 -6.45
N ASP A 258 11.75 8.88 -6.59
CA ASP A 258 12.56 9.23 -7.75
C ASP A 258 11.77 9.02 -9.04
N ALA A 259 11.28 10.12 -9.61
CA ALA A 259 10.93 10.19 -11.01
C ALA A 259 12.21 10.49 -11.78
N VAL A 260 13.21 9.59 -11.70
CA VAL A 260 14.26 9.52 -12.71
C VAL A 260 13.65 8.79 -13.90
N LEU A 261 12.83 9.51 -14.66
CA LEU A 261 12.60 9.16 -16.05
C LEU A 261 13.90 9.53 -16.79
N GLY A 262 14.50 8.52 -17.41
CA GLY A 262 15.81 8.61 -18.08
C GLY A 262 15.90 9.59 -19.23
#